data_AF-A0A7W7IYW8-F1
#
_entry.id   AF-A0A7W7IYW8-F1
#
_cell.length_a   1.000
_cell.length_b   1.000
_cell.length_c   1.000
_cell.angle_alpha   90.00
_cell.angle_beta   90.00
_cell.angle_gamma   90.00
#
_symmetry.space_group_name_H-M   'P 1'
#
loop_
_entity.id
_entity.type
_entity.pdbx_description
1 polymer ?
#
loop_
_entity_poly.entity_id
_entity_poly.type
_entity_poly.pdbx_seq_one_letter_code
_entity_poly.pdbx_strand_id
1 'polypeptide(L)'
;MTTTFSFAQSENVDSYLKNLESSGQSSKLSNLKHLLYDLQSSVYSFSGQTKVYGEKPTSLFTDINSLNSLNTAVSLKSDIEIATIKIETSTDLNKSIDLNSFSNFENLKYILIISNIQTNPAVINNLIKNDTSKYVLLYKISIGG
;
A
#
# COMPACT_ATOMS: atom_id res chain seq x y z
N MET A 1 -26.75 9.27 -5.68
CA MET A 1 -25.59 10.05 -6.14
C MET A 1 -24.42 9.09 -6.20
N THR A 2 -23.92 8.81 -7.41
CA THR A 2 -22.78 7.92 -7.60
C THR A 2 -21.53 8.77 -7.46
N THR A 3 -20.78 8.62 -6.37
CA THR A 3 -19.48 9.27 -6.22
C THR A 3 -18.51 8.60 -7.16
N THR A 4 -18.25 9.22 -8.31
CA THR A 4 -17.18 8.84 -9.22
C THR A 4 -15.86 9.17 -8.53
N PHE A 5 -15.15 8.16 -8.03
CA PHE A 5 -13.79 8.34 -7.55
C PHE A 5 -12.89 8.62 -8.76
N SER A 6 -12.26 9.80 -8.77
CA SER A 6 -11.17 10.09 -9.70
C SER A 6 -9.94 9.34 -9.21
N PHE A 7 -9.61 8.20 -9.81
CA PHE A 7 -8.51 7.32 -9.40
C PHE A 7 -7.12 7.84 -9.82
N ALA A 8 -6.95 9.13 -10.09
CA ALA A 8 -5.65 9.66 -10.54
C ALA A 8 -4.69 10.02 -9.38
N GLN A 9 -5.14 9.96 -8.12
CA GLN A 9 -4.34 10.38 -6.96
C GLN A 9 -4.58 9.49 -5.73
N SER A 10 -3.54 9.28 -4.94
CA SER A 10 -3.65 8.58 -3.65
C SER A 10 -4.46 9.40 -2.64
N GLU A 11 -5.25 8.73 -1.81
CA GLU A 11 -6.08 9.34 -0.76
C GLU A 11 -5.47 9.13 0.63
N ASN A 12 -5.66 10.08 1.54
CA ASN A 12 -5.26 9.89 2.93
C ASN A 12 -6.07 8.72 3.54
N VAL A 13 -5.40 7.78 4.21
CA VAL A 13 -6.05 6.57 4.74
C VAL A 13 -7.19 6.87 5.72
N ASP A 14 -7.02 7.88 6.60
CA ASP A 14 -8.04 8.21 7.59
C ASP A 14 -9.25 8.88 6.94
N SER A 15 -9.02 9.76 5.96
CA SER A 15 -10.09 10.33 5.11
C SER A 15 -10.86 9.25 4.35
N TYR A 16 -10.14 8.29 3.76
CA TYR A 16 -10.76 7.20 3.01
C TYR A 16 -11.65 6.32 3.90
N LEU A 17 -11.16 5.95 5.09
CA LEU A 17 -11.94 5.20 6.07
C LEU A 17 -13.20 5.95 6.51
N LYS A 18 -13.08 7.27 6.75
CA LYS A 18 -14.22 8.13 7.11
C LYS A 18 -15.24 8.22 5.96
N ASN A 19 -14.77 8.27 4.72
CA ASN A 19 -15.64 8.29 3.53
C ASN A 19 -16.40 6.97 3.37
N LEU A 20 -15.73 5.83 3.55
CA LEU A 20 -16.39 4.51 3.54
C LEU A 20 -17.46 4.39 4.62
N GLU A 21 -17.19 4.90 5.82
CA GLU A 21 -18.15 4.96 6.93
C GLU A 21 -19.37 5.81 6.58
N SER A 22 -19.15 7.06 6.13
CA SER A 22 -20.23 7.98 5.77
C SER A 22 -21.09 7.52 4.58
N SER A 23 -20.51 6.74 3.67
CA SER A 23 -21.20 6.22 2.47
C SER A 23 -21.89 4.89 2.71
N GLY A 24 -21.84 4.35 3.94
CA GLY A 24 -22.48 3.09 4.29
C GLY A 24 -21.82 1.84 3.68
N GLN A 25 -20.55 1.93 3.26
CA GLN A 25 -19.81 0.79 2.68
C GLN A 25 -19.22 -0.12 3.77
N SER A 26 -20.06 -0.58 4.69
CA SER A 26 -19.68 -1.28 5.93
C SER A 26 -18.79 -2.50 5.69
N SER A 27 -19.05 -3.30 4.66
CA SER A 27 -18.26 -4.49 4.33
C SER A 27 -16.83 -4.14 3.88
N LYS A 28 -16.67 -3.09 3.06
CA LYS A 28 -15.35 -2.61 2.62
C LYS A 28 -14.59 -1.95 3.76
N LEU A 29 -15.29 -1.14 4.57
CA LEU A 29 -14.72 -0.53 5.77
C LEU A 29 -14.18 -1.59 6.74
N SER A 30 -14.98 -2.62 7.03
CA SER A 30 -14.60 -3.72 7.91
C SER A 30 -13.39 -4.49 7.36
N ASN A 31 -13.43 -4.85 6.08
CA ASN A 31 -12.31 -5.54 5.43
C ASN A 31 -11.02 -4.72 5.45
N LEU A 32 -11.08 -3.42 5.12
CA LEU A 32 -9.89 -2.57 5.15
C LEU A 32 -9.37 -2.36 6.59
N LYS A 33 -10.25 -2.17 7.58
CA LYS A 33 -9.84 -2.09 8.99
C LYS A 33 -9.14 -3.37 9.45
N HIS A 34 -9.65 -4.53 9.06
CA HIS A 34 -9.02 -5.82 9.33
C HIS A 34 -7.60 -5.88 8.74
N LEU A 35 -7.43 -5.49 7.47
CA LEU A 35 -6.12 -5.45 6.80
C LEU A 35 -5.13 -4.45 7.42
N LEU A 36 -5.62 -3.33 7.96
CA LEU A 36 -4.77 -2.27 8.50
C LEU A 36 -4.38 -2.46 9.97
N TYR A 37 -5.25 -3.05 10.80
CA TYR A 37 -5.13 -2.96 12.25
C TYR A 37 -5.10 -4.31 12.97
N ASP A 38 -5.62 -5.38 12.36
CA ASP A 38 -5.61 -6.69 13.00
C ASP A 38 -4.27 -7.40 12.77
N LEU A 39 -3.97 -8.36 13.65
CA LEU A 39 -2.78 -9.21 13.47
C LEU A 39 -3.01 -10.15 12.27
N GLN A 40 -2.15 -10.04 11.26
CA GLN A 40 -2.24 -10.84 10.04
C GLN A 40 -0.95 -11.58 9.72
N SER A 41 -1.09 -12.74 9.06
CA SER A 41 0.04 -13.38 8.41
C SER A 41 0.62 -12.42 7.38
N SER A 42 1.94 -12.26 7.35
CA SER A 42 2.58 -11.14 6.66
C SER A 42 3.91 -11.53 6.03
N VAL A 43 4.22 -10.91 4.88
CA VAL A 43 5.53 -10.94 4.24
C VAL A 43 6.24 -9.62 4.50
N TYR A 44 7.52 -9.70 4.86
CA TYR A 44 8.42 -8.55 4.98
C TYR A 44 9.50 -8.70 3.93
N SER A 45 9.56 -7.78 2.97
CA SER A 45 10.55 -7.78 1.89
C SER A 45 11.35 -6.49 1.91
N PHE A 46 12.57 -6.54 2.46
CA PHE A 46 13.41 -5.37 2.66
C PHE A 46 14.86 -5.71 2.30
N SER A 47 15.53 -4.82 1.55
CA SER A 47 16.96 -4.93 1.23
C SER A 47 17.38 -6.30 0.68
N GLY A 48 16.56 -6.86 -0.21
CA GLY A 48 16.79 -8.17 -0.84
C GLY A 48 16.54 -9.39 0.05
N GLN A 49 16.06 -9.20 1.28
CA GLN A 49 15.64 -10.28 2.17
C GLN A 49 14.12 -10.36 2.25
N THR A 50 13.59 -11.57 2.21
CA THR A 50 12.16 -11.83 2.37
C THR A 50 11.93 -12.76 3.56
N LYS A 51 11.07 -12.34 4.49
CA LYS A 51 10.63 -13.14 5.64
C LYS A 51 9.12 -13.28 5.60
N VAL A 52 8.62 -14.48 5.88
CA VAL A 52 7.19 -14.78 5.94
C VAL A 52 6.84 -15.18 7.36
N TYR A 53 5.76 -14.61 7.89
CA TYR A 53 5.22 -14.95 9.21
C TYR A 53 3.78 -15.41 9.07
N GLY A 54 3.49 -16.61 9.55
CA GLY A 54 2.21 -17.31 9.32
C GLY A 54 2.16 -18.05 7.98
N GLU A 55 1.05 -18.74 7.72
CA GLU A 55 0.95 -19.69 6.61
C GLU A 55 0.35 -19.09 5.33
N LYS A 56 -0.59 -18.15 5.46
CA LYS A 56 -1.30 -17.54 4.33
C LYS A 56 -1.26 -16.01 4.45
N PRO A 57 -0.14 -15.38 4.04
CA PRO A 57 0.05 -13.97 4.26
C PRO A 57 -0.88 -13.14 3.39
N THR A 58 -1.61 -12.23 4.02
CA THR A 58 -2.51 -11.26 3.36
C THR A 58 -1.88 -9.87 3.28
N SER A 59 -0.80 -9.63 4.01
CA SER A 59 -0.12 -8.34 4.09
C SER A 59 1.33 -8.44 3.62
N LEU A 60 1.76 -7.48 2.80
CA LEU A 60 3.16 -7.29 2.42
C LEU A 60 3.66 -5.96 3.02
N PHE A 61 4.82 -6.00 3.65
CA PHE A 61 5.57 -4.82 4.08
C PHE A 61 6.87 -4.74 3.28
N THR A 62 7.14 -3.57 2.70
CA THR A 62 8.32 -3.33 1.86
C THR A 62 8.77 -1.87 1.98
N ASP A 63 9.93 -1.58 1.40
CA ASP A 63 10.40 -0.22 1.11
C ASP A 63 10.45 0.04 -0.40
N ILE A 64 10.69 1.30 -0.78
CA ILE A 64 10.82 1.71 -2.18
C ILE A 64 12.04 1.07 -2.88
N ASN A 65 13.06 0.67 -2.13
CA ASN A 65 14.29 0.08 -2.66
C ASN A 65 14.11 -1.38 -3.08
N SER A 66 13.11 -2.05 -2.52
CA SER A 66 12.87 -3.48 -2.70
C SER A 66 11.83 -3.77 -3.79
N LEU A 67 11.11 -2.75 -4.29
CA LEU A 67 9.99 -2.89 -5.23
C LEU A 67 10.30 -3.76 -6.46
N ASN A 68 11.41 -3.46 -7.15
CA ASN A 68 11.78 -4.15 -8.38
C ASN A 68 12.04 -5.66 -8.20
N SER A 69 12.31 -6.10 -6.97
CA SER A 69 12.57 -7.50 -6.64
C SER A 69 11.32 -8.27 -6.21
N LEU A 70 10.23 -7.57 -5.84
CA LEU A 70 9.06 -8.17 -5.18
C LEU A 70 8.42 -9.30 -5.97
N ASN A 71 8.29 -9.14 -7.29
CA ASN A 71 7.67 -10.15 -8.12
C ASN A 71 8.45 -11.49 -8.08
N THR A 72 9.77 -11.44 -7.91
CA THR A 72 10.61 -12.63 -7.80
C THR A 72 10.76 -13.13 -6.36
N ALA A 73 10.85 -12.22 -5.39
CA ALA A 73 11.19 -12.53 -4.01
C ALA A 73 9.99 -13.04 -3.19
N VAL A 74 8.77 -12.58 -3.52
CA VAL A 74 7.56 -12.97 -2.79
C VAL A 74 6.90 -14.17 -3.46
N SER A 75 7.00 -15.33 -2.82
CA SER A 75 6.44 -16.61 -3.32
C SER A 75 4.91 -16.68 -3.21
N LEU A 76 4.33 -16.27 -2.07
CA LEU A 76 2.89 -16.29 -1.78
C LEU A 76 2.17 -14.99 -2.19
N LYS A 77 2.63 -14.34 -3.27
CA LYS A 77 2.11 -13.03 -3.70
C LYS A 77 0.64 -13.03 -4.14
N SER A 78 0.10 -14.17 -4.56
CA SER A 78 -1.32 -14.29 -4.91
C SER A 78 -2.24 -14.18 -3.71
N ASP A 79 -1.77 -14.43 -2.47
CA ASP A 79 -2.59 -14.31 -1.26
C ASP A 79 -2.63 -12.89 -0.67
N ILE A 80 -1.71 -12.03 -1.11
CA ILE A 80 -1.55 -10.68 -0.57
C ILE A 80 -2.71 -9.77 -1.03
N GLU A 81 -3.39 -9.15 -0.08
CA GLU A 81 -4.51 -8.23 -0.29
C GLU A 81 -4.12 -6.75 -0.07
N ILE A 82 -3.10 -6.50 0.76
CA ILE A 82 -2.55 -5.16 1.01
C ILE A 82 -1.02 -5.15 0.94
N ALA A 83 -0.47 -4.14 0.28
CA ALA A 83 0.97 -3.86 0.28
C ALA A 83 1.25 -2.52 0.95
N THR A 84 2.12 -2.51 1.95
CA THR A 84 2.59 -1.31 2.64
C THR A 84 4.00 -0.97 2.20
N ILE A 85 4.18 0.20 1.60
CA ILE A 85 5.46 0.74 1.13
C ILE A 85 5.90 1.83 2.10
N LYS A 86 7.06 1.65 2.73
CA LYS A 86 7.65 2.65 3.63
C LYS A 86 8.57 3.61 2.87
N ILE A 87 8.45 4.89 3.20
CA ILE A 87 9.38 5.97 2.86
C ILE A 87 10.05 6.38 4.17
N GLU A 88 11.35 6.11 4.29
CA GLU A 88 12.08 6.26 5.56
C GLU A 88 13.12 7.37 5.52
N THR A 89 13.62 7.72 4.33
CA THR A 89 14.68 8.73 4.15
C THR A 89 14.29 9.77 3.12
N SER A 90 14.88 10.97 3.19
CA SER A 90 14.65 12.01 2.17
C SER A 90 15.08 11.56 0.77
N THR A 91 16.05 10.65 0.68
CA THR A 91 16.49 10.06 -0.59
C THR A 91 15.41 9.19 -1.24
N ASP A 92 14.51 8.60 -0.45
CA ASP A 92 13.39 7.81 -0.98
C ASP A 92 12.38 8.68 -1.74
N LEU A 93 12.25 9.96 -1.42
CA LEU A 93 11.40 10.92 -2.13
C LEU A 93 11.91 11.25 -3.56
N ASN A 94 13.12 10.83 -3.90
CA ASN A 94 13.69 11.00 -5.24
C ASN A 94 13.55 9.73 -6.11
N LYS A 95 12.87 8.70 -5.61
CA LYS A 95 12.69 7.41 -6.29
C LYS A 95 11.26 7.26 -6.80
N SER A 96 11.04 6.26 -7.64
CA SER A 96 9.72 5.92 -8.17
C SER A 96 9.12 4.71 -7.46
N ILE A 97 7.83 4.79 -7.17
CA ILE A 97 6.98 3.65 -6.84
C ILE A 97 6.33 3.18 -8.14
N ASP A 98 6.97 2.23 -8.82
CA ASP A 98 6.42 1.63 -10.04
C ASP A 98 5.43 0.51 -9.70
N LEU A 99 4.15 0.73 -9.99
CA LEU A 99 3.08 -0.20 -9.66
C LEU A 99 3.10 -1.49 -10.51
N ASN A 100 3.85 -1.52 -11.61
CA ASN A 100 4.08 -2.77 -12.35
C ASN A 100 4.81 -3.83 -11.51
N SER A 101 5.52 -3.41 -10.45
CA SER A 101 6.13 -4.33 -9.46
C SER A 101 5.11 -5.27 -8.81
N PHE A 102 3.82 -4.91 -8.84
CA PHE A 102 2.71 -5.65 -8.26
C PHE A 102 1.83 -6.37 -9.30
N SER A 103 2.24 -6.45 -10.57
CA SER A 103 1.41 -6.99 -11.66
C SER A 103 0.90 -8.41 -11.38
N ASN A 104 1.72 -9.24 -10.74
CA ASN A 104 1.44 -10.65 -10.46
C ASN A 104 0.83 -10.88 -9.07
N PHE A 105 0.42 -9.82 -8.39
CA PHE A 105 -0.31 -9.90 -7.13
C PHE A 105 -1.80 -9.90 -7.47
N GLU A 106 -2.38 -11.10 -7.57
CA GLU A 106 -3.73 -11.32 -8.11
C GLU A 106 -4.82 -10.76 -7.19
N ASN A 107 -4.68 -10.95 -5.88
CA ASN A 107 -5.67 -10.51 -4.89
C ASN A 107 -5.37 -9.14 -4.26
N LEU A 108 -4.31 -8.45 -4.72
CA LEU A 108 -3.92 -7.15 -4.16
C LEU A 108 -4.96 -6.08 -4.49
N LYS A 109 -5.54 -5.50 -3.45
CA LYS A 109 -6.59 -4.47 -3.53
C LYS A 109 -6.08 -3.08 -3.15
N TYR A 110 -5.22 -3.02 -2.13
CA TYR A 110 -4.77 -1.78 -1.52
C TYR A 110 -3.25 -1.65 -1.57
N ILE A 111 -2.76 -0.47 -1.92
CA ILE A 111 -1.36 -0.08 -1.73
C ILE A 111 -1.34 1.10 -0.78
N LEU A 112 -0.75 0.91 0.39
CA LEU A 112 -0.59 1.92 1.42
C LEU A 112 0.84 2.44 1.43
N ILE A 113 1.01 3.74 1.19
CA ILE A 113 2.31 4.41 1.27
C ILE A 113 2.41 5.12 2.63
N ILE A 114 3.37 4.71 3.45
CA ILE A 114 3.63 5.33 4.75
C ILE A 114 4.92 6.12 4.67
N SER A 115 4.82 7.44 4.89
CA SER A 115 6.00 8.31 5.03
C SER A 115 6.32 8.54 6.50
N ASN A 116 7.51 8.12 6.92
CA ASN A 116 8.03 8.38 8.27
C ASN A 116 8.81 9.70 8.36
N ILE A 117 8.95 10.40 7.24
CA ILE A 117 9.56 11.73 7.14
C ILE A 117 8.53 12.78 6.75
N GLN A 118 8.85 14.04 7.01
CA GLN A 118 8.06 15.17 6.54
C GLN A 118 8.00 15.18 5.01
N THR A 119 6.77 15.19 4.48
CA THR A 119 6.48 15.31 3.05
C THR A 119 5.08 15.91 2.87
N ASN A 120 4.54 15.87 1.66
CA ASN A 120 3.16 16.26 1.38
C ASN A 120 2.53 15.33 0.32
N PRO A 121 1.20 15.37 0.15
CA PRO A 121 0.50 14.48 -0.77
C PRO A 121 0.94 14.63 -2.23
N ALA A 122 1.26 15.84 -2.68
CA ALA A 122 1.70 16.07 -4.06
C ALA A 122 3.05 15.38 -4.34
N VAL A 123 3.98 15.42 -3.38
CA VAL A 123 5.26 14.70 -3.47
C VAL A 123 5.02 13.20 -3.52
N ILE A 124 4.19 12.64 -2.63
CA ILE A 124 3.85 11.21 -2.62
C ILE A 124 3.26 10.77 -3.97
N ASN A 125 2.29 11.53 -4.50
CA ASN A 125 1.67 11.23 -5.79
C ASN A 125 2.68 11.25 -6.95
N ASN A 126 3.67 12.14 -6.90
CA ASN A 126 4.71 12.23 -7.95
C ASN A 126 5.64 11.00 -7.98
N LEU A 127 5.75 10.25 -6.88
CA LEU A 127 6.53 9.00 -6.82
C LEU A 127 5.86 7.89 -7.63
N ILE A 128 4.53 7.90 -7.72
CA ILE A 128 3.74 6.81 -8.29
C ILE A 128 3.86 6.81 -9.81
N LYS A 129 4.16 5.64 -10.39
CA LYS A 129 4.26 5.41 -11.83
C LYS A 129 3.44 4.20 -12.24
N ASN A 130 3.00 4.19 -13.50
CA ASN A 130 2.23 3.10 -14.11
C ASN A 130 0.95 2.76 -13.34
N ASP A 131 0.24 3.81 -12.89
CA ASP A 131 -1.07 3.63 -12.28
C ASP A 131 -2.11 3.20 -13.32
N THR A 132 -2.66 2.01 -13.11
CA THR A 132 -3.71 1.40 -13.95
C THR A 132 -5.10 1.51 -13.33
N SER A 133 -5.22 2.21 -12.19
CA SER A 133 -6.44 2.28 -11.36
C SER A 133 -6.93 0.91 -10.86
N LYS A 134 -6.10 -0.14 -10.98
CA LYS A 134 -6.38 -1.49 -10.45
C LYS A 134 -6.41 -1.52 -8.92
N TYR A 135 -5.64 -0.65 -8.27
CA TYR A 135 -5.44 -0.63 -6.83
C TYR A 135 -6.06 0.63 -6.23
N VAL A 136 -6.56 0.52 -5.00
CA VAL A 136 -6.85 1.70 -4.17
C VAL A 136 -5.54 2.17 -3.55
N LEU A 137 -5.09 3.37 -3.94
CA LEU A 137 -3.86 3.98 -3.47
C LEU A 137 -4.15 4.85 -2.25
N LEU A 138 -3.53 4.49 -1.13
CA LEU A 138 -3.69 5.16 0.16
C LEU A 138 -2.35 5.71 0.63
N TYR A 139 -2.38 6.80 1.40
CA TYR A 139 -1.19 7.30 2.07
C TYR A 139 -1.42 7.69 3.52
N LYS A 140 -0.33 7.65 4.29
CA LYS A 140 -0.24 8.21 5.65
C LYS A 140 1.12 8.87 5.85
N ILE A 141 1.15 10.08 6.39
CA ILE A 141 2.37 10.76 6.82
C ILE A 141 2.40 10.64 8.35
N SER A 142 3.37 9.91 8.88
CA SER A 142 3.47 9.58 10.31
C SER A 142 4.89 9.87 10.80
N ILE A 143 5.14 11.11 11.21
CA ILE A 143 6.45 11.56 11.66
C ILE A 143 6.60 11.24 13.14
N GLY A 144 7.63 10.46 13.49
CA GLY A 144 7.97 10.17 14.89
C GLY A 144 7.10 9.09 15.56
N GLY A 145 6.94 7.95 14.90
CA GLY A 145 6.41 6.74 15.55
C GLY A 145 7.31 6.22 16.67
#